data_AF-A0A151KV52-F1
#
_entry.id   AF-A0A151KV52-F1
#
_cell.length_a   1.000
_cell.length_b   1.000
_cell.length_c   1.000
_cell.angle_alpha   90.00
_cell.angle_beta   90.00
_cell.angle_gamma   90.00
#
_symmetry.space_group_name_H-M   'P 1'
#
loop_
_entity.id
_entity.type
_entity.pdbx_description
1 polymer ?
#
loop_
_entity_poly.entity_id
_entity_poly.type
_entity_poly.pdbx_seq_one_letter_code
_entity_poly.pdbx_strand_id
1 'polypeptide(L)'
;MISQLVIVLVIMSLSKDIKLNTLVDPLVPGVTCHIASIEADFSLADPSDSSIACRQTGEITPEMIAAIDKSDSGEVVFKKSKSVFFKSMKIRRIFDAKNQTLMYVSYSTKETSGSFKHSLSTVPLWGTKAYQETSTNKQ
;
A
#
# COMPACT_ATOMS: atom_id res chain seq x y z
N MET A 1 -17.67 -42.68 23.92
CA MET A 1 -17.07 -42.45 22.58
C MET A 1 -17.97 -41.57 21.72
N ILE A 2 -18.25 -40.31 22.11
CA ILE A 2 -18.94 -39.31 21.24
C ILE A 2 -18.33 -37.89 21.41
N SER A 3 -17.44 -37.64 22.38
CA SER A 3 -17.03 -36.27 22.75
C SER A 3 -15.82 -35.69 22.01
N GLN A 4 -15.16 -36.42 21.12
CA GLN A 4 -13.97 -35.91 20.40
C GLN A 4 -14.29 -35.39 18.99
N LEU A 5 -15.41 -35.81 18.39
CA LEU A 5 -15.71 -35.53 16.97
C LEU A 5 -16.39 -34.16 16.74
N VAL A 6 -17.11 -33.64 17.75
CA VAL A 6 -17.79 -32.33 17.66
C VAL A 6 -16.81 -31.15 17.80
N ILE A 7 -15.73 -31.33 18.56
CA ILE A 7 -14.70 -30.29 18.75
C ILE A 7 -13.87 -30.11 17.46
N VAL A 8 -13.63 -31.18 16.70
CA VAL A 8 -12.87 -31.10 15.45
C VAL A 8 -13.66 -30.41 14.32
N LEU A 9 -15.00 -30.52 14.32
CA LEU A 9 -15.83 -29.89 13.28
C LEU A 9 -16.02 -28.37 13.47
N VAL A 10 -15.88 -27.85 14.69
CA VAL A 10 -15.92 -26.40 14.97
C VAL A 10 -14.54 -25.74 14.76
N ILE A 11 -13.47 -26.53 14.69
CA ILE A 11 -12.09 -26.07 14.43
C ILE A 11 -11.72 -26.27 12.94
N MET A 12 -12.69 -26.20 12.03
CA MET A 12 -12.42 -26.03 10.59
C MET A 12 -12.86 -24.64 10.14
N SER A 13 -11.86 -23.76 9.98
CA SER A 13 -11.83 -22.65 9.01
C SER A 13 -12.32 -21.25 9.43
N LEU A 14 -11.63 -20.61 10.39
CA LEU A 14 -11.75 -19.14 10.60
C LEU A 14 -10.42 -18.43 10.91
N SER A 15 -9.27 -19.03 10.56
CA SER A 15 -7.98 -18.33 10.65
C SER A 15 -7.85 -17.31 9.51
N LYS A 16 -8.14 -16.05 9.83
CA LYS A 16 -7.70 -14.92 9.01
C LYS A 16 -6.19 -14.81 9.16
N ASP A 17 -5.44 -15.27 8.16
CA ASP A 17 -3.99 -15.16 8.17
C ASP A 17 -3.58 -13.75 7.73
N ILE A 18 -2.69 -13.13 8.50
CA ILE A 18 -2.05 -11.87 8.13
C ILE A 18 -0.82 -12.21 7.29
N LYS A 19 -0.82 -11.81 6.02
CA LYS A 19 0.35 -11.90 5.15
C LYS A 19 1.06 -10.55 5.11
N LEU A 20 2.38 -10.59 5.21
CA LEU A 20 3.26 -9.45 4.99
C LEU A 20 3.83 -9.53 3.57
N ASN A 21 3.71 -8.44 2.83
CA ASN A 21 4.33 -8.27 1.52
C ASN A 21 5.27 -7.06 1.57
N THR A 22 6.35 -7.14 0.82
CA THR A 22 7.32 -6.06 0.69
C THR A 22 7.29 -5.57 -0.76
N LEU A 23 7.24 -4.26 -0.93
CA LEU A 23 7.29 -3.57 -2.22
C LEU A 23 8.41 -2.55 -2.17
N VAL A 24 9.37 -2.67 -3.09
CA VAL A 24 10.30 -1.59 -3.39
C VAL A 24 9.70 -0.77 -4.53
N ASP A 25 9.69 0.54 -4.38
CA ASP A 25 9.18 1.41 -5.42
C ASP A 25 10.09 1.33 -6.67
N PRO A 26 9.56 1.00 -7.87
CA PRO A 26 10.38 0.77 -9.06
C PRO A 26 11.06 2.03 -9.61
N LEU A 27 10.48 3.23 -9.38
CA LEU A 27 11.07 4.50 -9.83
C LEU A 27 11.80 5.24 -8.70
N VAL A 28 11.46 4.93 -7.46
CA VAL A 28 12.10 5.51 -6.26
C VAL A 28 12.60 4.39 -5.36
N PRO A 29 13.61 3.60 -5.76
CA PRO A 29 14.07 2.43 -5.02
C PRO A 29 14.60 2.74 -3.60
N GLY A 30 14.84 4.02 -3.28
CA GLY A 30 15.08 4.49 -1.92
C GLY A 30 13.87 4.35 -0.98
N VAL A 31 12.69 3.98 -1.47
CA VAL A 31 11.47 3.74 -0.68
C VAL A 31 11.10 2.25 -0.70
N THR A 32 10.92 1.69 0.50
CA THR A 32 10.34 0.35 0.69
C THR A 32 9.05 0.44 1.49
N CYS A 33 8.02 -0.22 1.00
CA CYS A 33 6.71 -0.35 1.62
C CYS A 33 6.49 -1.78 2.11
N HIS A 34 6.03 -1.91 3.36
CA HIS A 34 5.56 -3.16 3.93
C HIS A 34 4.04 -3.12 4.00
N ILE A 35 3.40 -4.17 3.50
CA ILE A 35 1.96 -4.28 3.40
C ILE A 35 1.51 -5.47 4.23
N ALA A 36 0.72 -5.20 5.26
CA ALA A 36 -0.02 -6.23 5.97
C ALA A 36 -1.39 -6.36 5.32
N SER A 37 -1.80 -7.58 4.99
CA SER A 37 -3.14 -7.81 4.46
C SER A 37 -3.72 -9.12 4.96
N ILE A 38 -5.03 -9.14 5.16
CA ILE A 38 -5.74 -10.35 5.52
C ILE A 38 -5.96 -11.19 4.26
N GLU A 39 -5.56 -12.45 4.30
CA GLU A 39 -5.94 -13.47 3.33
C GLU A 39 -6.78 -14.52 4.08
N ALA A 40 -7.95 -14.84 3.53
CA ALA A 40 -8.79 -15.91 4.05
C ALA A 40 -9.17 -16.82 2.88
N ASP A 41 -9.11 -18.13 3.13
CA ASP A 41 -9.40 -19.18 2.13
C ASP A 41 -10.89 -19.27 1.77
N PHE A 42 -11.75 -18.48 2.42
CA PHE A 42 -13.17 -18.39 2.13
C PHE A 42 -13.60 -16.93 1.92
N SER A 43 -14.58 -16.76 1.04
CA SER A 43 -15.10 -15.57 0.32
C SER A 43 -15.44 -14.29 1.12
N LEU A 44 -15.04 -14.18 2.39
CA LEU A 44 -15.33 -13.06 3.30
C LEU A 44 -14.16 -12.10 3.53
N ALA A 45 -12.95 -12.40 3.05
CA ALA A 45 -11.84 -11.44 3.14
C ALA A 45 -12.09 -10.26 2.19
N ASP A 46 -12.14 -9.05 2.73
CA ASP A 46 -12.11 -7.85 1.92
C ASP A 46 -10.64 -7.49 1.63
N PRO A 47 -10.18 -7.45 0.38
CA PRO A 47 -8.82 -7.04 0.03
C PRO A 47 -8.44 -5.64 0.51
N SER A 48 -9.44 -4.83 0.88
CA SER A 48 -9.26 -3.53 1.49
C SER A 48 -8.94 -3.60 3.00
N ASP A 49 -9.03 -4.78 3.64
CA ASP A 49 -8.47 -5.08 4.96
C ASP A 49 -6.94 -5.21 4.84
N SER A 50 -6.30 -4.06 4.65
CA SER A 50 -4.86 -3.93 4.48
C SER A 50 -4.33 -2.67 5.14
N SER A 51 -3.08 -2.72 5.56
CA SER A 51 -2.31 -1.58 6.07
C SER A 51 -0.99 -1.50 5.33
N ILE A 52 -0.49 -0.29 5.13
CA ILE A 52 0.78 -0.01 4.45
C ILE A 52 1.67 0.88 5.32
N ALA A 53 2.96 0.55 5.36
CA ALA A 53 3.99 1.38 5.96
C ALA A 53 5.19 1.49 5.01
N CYS A 54 5.36 2.67 4.42
CA CYS A 54 6.48 3.02 3.56
C CYS A 54 7.54 3.79 4.35
N ARG A 55 8.81 3.45 4.14
CA ARG A 55 9.96 4.09 4.77
C ARG A 55 11.03 4.37 3.74
N GLN A 56 11.79 5.44 3.97
CA GLN A 56 13.04 5.63 3.28
C GLN A 56 14.03 4.55 3.75
N THR A 57 14.44 3.69 2.83
CA THR A 57 15.41 2.60 3.06
C THR A 57 16.68 2.78 2.24
N GLY A 58 16.74 3.83 1.42
CA GLY A 58 17.92 4.18 0.61
C GLY A 58 17.91 5.65 0.22
N GLU A 59 18.82 6.03 -0.68
CA GLU A 59 18.86 7.38 -1.21
C GLU A 59 17.63 7.66 -2.10
N ILE A 60 17.08 8.86 -1.97
CA ILE A 60 16.08 9.40 -2.88
C ILE A 60 16.72 10.59 -3.59
N THR A 61 16.85 10.53 -4.90
CA THR A 61 17.57 11.52 -5.71
C THR A 61 16.62 12.37 -6.56
N PRO A 62 17.04 13.58 -6.99
CA PRO A 62 16.24 14.42 -7.86
C PRO A 62 15.80 13.73 -9.16
N GLU A 63 16.65 12.87 -9.73
CA GLU A 63 16.38 12.14 -10.97
C GLU A 63 15.23 11.15 -10.79
N MET A 64 15.17 10.47 -9.63
CA MET A 64 14.05 9.60 -9.28
C MET A 64 12.74 10.40 -9.23
N ILE A 65 12.74 11.56 -8.58
CA ILE A 65 11.56 12.44 -8.49
C ILE A 65 11.22 13.10 -9.84
N ALA A 66 12.18 13.26 -10.74
CA ALA A 66 11.91 13.73 -12.10
C ALA A 66 11.20 12.67 -12.96
N ALA A 67 11.43 11.38 -12.68
CA ALA A 67 10.89 10.25 -13.44
C ALA A 67 9.45 9.85 -13.06
N ILE A 68 8.95 10.24 -11.89
CA ILE A 68 7.60 9.88 -11.42
C ILE A 68 6.51 10.75 -12.06
N ASP A 69 5.29 10.20 -12.16
CA ASP A 69 4.11 11.02 -12.46
C ASP A 69 3.81 11.99 -11.30
N LYS A 70 3.62 13.27 -11.66
CA LYS A 70 3.29 14.38 -10.75
C LYS A 70 1.86 14.89 -10.93
N SER A 71 1.05 14.21 -11.73
CA SER A 71 -0.37 14.52 -11.87
C SER A 71 -1.11 14.32 -10.55
N ASP A 72 -2.23 15.03 -10.35
CA ASP A 72 -3.09 14.87 -9.17
C ASP A 72 -3.61 13.44 -9.03
N SER A 73 -3.69 12.71 -10.15
CA SER A 73 -4.11 11.32 -10.16
C SER A 73 -2.99 10.36 -9.70
N GLY A 74 -1.72 10.76 -9.79
CA GLY A 74 -0.58 9.91 -9.44
C GLY A 74 -0.52 8.60 -10.23
N GLU A 75 0.27 7.66 -9.72
CA GLU A 75 0.65 6.45 -10.46
C GLU A 75 0.40 5.18 -9.64
N VAL A 76 -0.15 4.13 -10.26
CA VAL A 76 -0.30 2.82 -9.61
C VAL A 76 1.03 2.07 -9.70
N VAL A 77 1.76 2.03 -8.59
CA VAL A 77 3.09 1.41 -8.50
C VAL A 77 3.04 -0.09 -8.18
N PHE A 78 1.89 -0.59 -7.73
CA PHE A 78 1.69 -2.01 -7.45
C PHE A 78 0.22 -2.41 -7.59
N LYS A 79 -0.01 -3.64 -8.06
CA LYS A 79 -1.33 -4.26 -8.16
C LYS A 79 -1.21 -5.74 -7.81
N LYS A 80 -1.95 -6.19 -6.79
CA LYS A 80 -2.10 -7.61 -6.45
C LYS A 80 -3.55 -8.03 -6.64
N SER A 81 -3.75 -9.06 -7.46
CA SER A 81 -5.06 -9.70 -7.60
C SER A 81 -5.30 -10.60 -6.39
N LYS A 82 -6.48 -10.53 -5.77
CA LYS A 82 -6.95 -11.51 -4.78
C LYS A 82 -8.22 -12.16 -5.35
N SER A 83 -8.11 -13.38 -5.87
CA SER A 83 -9.26 -14.16 -6.38
C SER A 83 -10.20 -14.44 -5.20
N VAL A 84 -11.50 -14.10 -5.26
CA VAL A 84 -12.53 -15.04 -5.78
C VAL A 84 -13.48 -14.41 -6.83
N PHE A 85 -13.61 -13.08 -6.95
CA PHE A 85 -14.38 -12.42 -8.04
C PHE A 85 -13.92 -10.94 -8.27
N PHE A 86 -12.88 -10.74 -9.08
CA PHE A 86 -12.41 -9.44 -9.64
C PHE A 86 -11.93 -8.32 -8.68
N LYS A 87 -11.61 -8.61 -7.42
CA LYS A 87 -11.03 -7.58 -6.54
C LYS A 87 -9.50 -7.49 -6.73
N SER A 88 -8.99 -6.26 -6.85
CA SER A 88 -7.56 -6.01 -6.86
C SER A 88 -7.19 -4.96 -5.81
N MET A 89 -6.15 -5.24 -5.04
CA MET A 89 -5.50 -4.24 -4.20
C MET A 89 -4.48 -3.49 -5.06
N LYS A 90 -4.53 -2.17 -5.00
CA LYS A 90 -3.63 -1.26 -5.70
C LYS A 90 -2.91 -0.39 -4.69
N ILE A 91 -1.66 -0.05 -4.98
CA ILE A 91 -0.93 0.99 -4.26
C ILE A 91 -0.65 2.09 -5.27
N ARG A 92 -1.10 3.30 -4.95
CA ARG A 92 -0.90 4.48 -5.77
C ARG A 92 0.05 5.45 -5.07
N ARG A 93 1.06 5.87 -5.80
CA ARG A 93 1.99 6.93 -5.42
C ARG A 93 1.46 8.26 -5.92
N ILE A 94 1.42 9.25 -5.04
CA ILE A 94 1.09 10.64 -5.34
C ILE A 94 2.23 11.50 -4.83
N PHE A 95 2.66 12.48 -5.61
CA PHE A 95 3.66 13.45 -5.17
C PHE A 95 2.99 14.73 -4.71
N ASP A 96 3.11 15.03 -3.42
CA ASP A 96 2.75 16.33 -2.88
C ASP A 96 3.92 17.29 -3.09
N ALA A 97 3.84 18.09 -4.16
CA ALA A 97 4.89 19.05 -4.50
C ALA A 97 5.03 20.17 -3.45
N LYS A 98 3.94 20.56 -2.77
CA LYS A 98 3.94 21.65 -1.79
C LYS A 98 4.72 21.25 -0.53
N ASN A 99 4.45 20.04 -0.03
CA ASN A 99 5.14 19.52 1.16
C ASN A 99 6.33 18.61 0.82
N GLN A 100 6.66 18.48 -0.47
CA GLN A 100 7.73 17.62 -1.00
C GLN A 100 7.72 16.23 -0.36
N THR A 101 6.59 15.54 -0.53
CA THR A 101 6.32 14.26 0.15
C THR A 101 5.75 13.25 -0.84
N LEU A 102 6.26 12.03 -0.81
CA LEU A 102 5.70 10.90 -1.53
C LEU A 102 4.60 10.26 -0.68
N MET A 103 3.39 10.21 -1.21
CA MET A 103 2.23 9.61 -0.56
C MET A 103 1.92 8.27 -1.23
N TYR A 104 1.78 7.21 -0.45
CA TYR A 104 1.42 5.88 -0.91
C TYR A 104 0.08 5.48 -0.32
N VAL A 105 -0.94 5.39 -1.16
CA VAL A 105 -2.30 4.99 -0.78
C VAL A 105 -2.55 3.57 -1.26
N SER A 106 -2.80 2.65 -0.33
CA SER A 106 -3.32 1.33 -0.64
C SER A 106 -4.85 1.34 -0.63
N TYR A 107 -5.47 0.86 -1.71
CA TYR A 107 -6.93 0.80 -1.84
C TYR A 107 -7.35 -0.41 -2.70
N SER A 108 -8.57 -0.90 -2.50
CA SER A 108 -9.14 -1.98 -3.30
C SER A 108 -10.12 -1.43 -4.33
N THR A 109 -10.10 -1.98 -5.55
CA THR A 109 -11.16 -1.74 -6.53
C THR A 109 -12.23 -2.81 -6.37
N LYS A 110 -13.36 -2.49 -5.72
CA LYS A 110 -14.59 -3.29 -5.81
C LYS A 110 -15.80 -2.39 -6.02
N GLU A 111 -16.51 -2.58 -7.13
CA GLU A 111 -17.67 -1.77 -7.51
C GLU A 111 -18.97 -2.16 -6.80
N THR A 112 -19.06 -3.35 -6.18
CA THR A 112 -20.36 -3.91 -5.75
C THR A 112 -20.63 -3.97 -4.25
N SER A 113 -19.69 -3.58 -3.37
CA SER A 113 -19.90 -3.69 -1.91
C SER A 113 -19.59 -2.43 -1.08
N GLY A 114 -19.38 -1.27 -1.71
CA GLY A 114 -19.23 0.00 -0.99
C GLY A 114 -18.06 0.06 0.01
N SER A 115 -17.02 -0.77 -0.15
CA SER A 115 -15.88 -0.78 0.77
C SER A 115 -14.87 0.29 0.35
N PHE A 116 -14.87 1.41 1.06
CA PHE A 116 -13.96 2.55 0.88
C PHE A 116 -12.69 2.45 1.75
N LYS A 117 -12.38 1.27 2.31
CA LYS A 117 -11.22 1.13 3.18
C LYS A 117 -9.94 1.38 2.39
N HIS A 118 -9.09 2.21 2.97
CA HIS A 118 -7.80 2.61 2.43
C HIS A 118 -6.80 2.78 3.58
N SER A 119 -5.53 2.71 3.25
CA SER A 119 -4.44 3.04 4.17
C SER A 119 -3.47 3.97 3.45
N LEU A 120 -2.91 4.93 4.17
CA LEU A 120 -1.97 5.91 3.66
C LEU A 120 -0.65 5.79 4.42
N SER A 121 0.45 5.91 3.69
CA SER A 121 1.77 6.13 4.25
C SER A 121 2.46 7.26 3.50
N THR A 122 3.23 8.09 4.21
CA THR A 122 3.94 9.23 3.63
C THR A 122 5.43 9.10 3.89
N VAL A 123 6.23 9.46 2.87
CA VAL A 123 7.69 9.52 2.95
C VAL A 123 8.10 10.95 2.57
N PRO A 124 8.53 11.77 3.54
CA PRO A 124 8.98 13.12 3.23
C PRO A 124 10.30 13.07 2.46
N LEU A 125 10.49 14.01 1.54
CA LEU A 125 11.79 14.21 0.89
C LEU A 125 12.79 14.96 1.79
N TRP A 126 12.33 15.57 2.89
CA TRP A 126 13.19 16.24 3.85
C TRP A 126 14.33 15.34 4.33
N GLY A 127 15.57 15.83 4.26
CA GLY A 127 16.76 15.05 4.61
C GLY A 127 17.23 14.07 3.53
N THR A 128 16.62 14.11 2.34
CA THR A 128 17.07 13.36 1.16
C THR A 128 17.77 14.27 0.15
N LYS A 129 18.51 13.69 -0.80
CA LYS A 129 19.13 14.44 -1.91
C LYS A 129 18.11 15.06 -2.86
N ALA A 130 16.86 14.60 -2.81
CA ALA A 130 15.78 15.09 -3.66
C ALA A 130 15.06 16.32 -3.08
N TYR A 131 15.29 16.67 -1.81
CA TYR A 131 14.67 17.85 -1.22
C TYR A 131 15.14 19.12 -1.93
N GLN A 132 14.19 19.92 -2.39
CA GLN A 132 14.45 21.25 -2.94
C GLN A 132 14.13 22.26 -1.84
N GLU A 133 15.12 23.01 -1.37
CA GLU A 133 14.81 24.15 -0.51
C GLU A 133 13.95 25.12 -1.32
N THR A 134 12.73 25.39 -0.85
CA THR A 134 11.91 26.44 -1.45
C THR A 134 12.67 27.73 -1.34
N SER A 135 13.19 28.22 -2.46
CA SER A 135 13.93 29.47 -2.55
C SER A 135 13.09 30.60 -1.98
N THR A 136 13.34 30.92 -0.72
CA THR A 136 12.83 32.11 -0.05
C THR A 136 13.66 33.27 -0.59
N ASN A 137 13.43 33.65 -1.85
CA ASN A 137 13.84 34.93 -2.43
C ASN A 137 13.43 34.99 -3.91
N LYS A 138 12.33 35.68 -4.18
CA LYS A 138 12.41 36.91 -4.97
C LYS A 138 11.52 37.96 -4.32
N GLN A 139 12.20 39.02 -3.93
CA GLN A 139 11.71 40.33 -3.55
C GLN A 139 10.67 40.89 -4.53
#